data_AF-A0A2N2LMR7-F1
#
_entry.id   AF-A0A2N2LMR7-F1
#
_cell.length_a   1.000
_cell.length_b   1.000
_cell.length_c   1.000
_cell.angle_alpha   90.00
_cell.angle_beta   90.00
_cell.angle_gamma   90.00
#
_symmetry.space_group_name_H-M   'P 1'
#
loop_
_entity.id
_entity.type
_entity.pdbx_description
1 polymer ?
#
loop_
_entity_poly.entity_id
_entity_poly.type
_entity_poly.pdbx_seq_one_letter_code
_entity_poly.pdbx_strand_id
1 'polypeptide(L)'
;MADKVFEKTGAQEALVERMPVRRFQMAKPNDGYLIAAALMREQIIGSLLTLNYDLAATHALVELDARDDVAIIEGPGDSASLGLLNLVYLHRSAQRPPAEWILRPARLEPEWEGTWEQVVAARFLAASVVLFVGLGSAATLLAATLSKVRSVAIAGEIYQVGPEEPAASAFFGELQISEANYIRLGWGDLMRQLAERVAEEHRAALEARCMQLAPEGPWDSVGLSDLSRRWVSIGLVGLGRLRATWILSRTDYQPHRTVDLDQIGLFLLVIRWIEQETTAIARVSSDGVVEFWRGESFAGSILLFTGRGVRSWHGIEDDAIRYAYRWREHSPAPTVAIVSGATGVAADTAMPMDIAMDEQHDSILAPALGPEFVDLQALRQNPVRIREFVHD
;
A
#
# COMPACT_ATOMS: atom_id res chain seq x y z
N MET A 1 -35.69 -9.50 -8.78
CA MET A 1 -35.54 -9.32 -10.25
C MET A 1 -34.89 -10.55 -10.88
N ALA A 2 -33.76 -11.03 -10.35
CA ALA A 2 -33.11 -12.25 -10.84
C ALA A 2 -34.02 -13.49 -10.78
N ASP A 3 -34.82 -13.65 -9.73
CA ASP A 3 -35.81 -14.74 -9.64
C ASP A 3 -36.82 -14.68 -10.78
N LYS A 4 -37.40 -13.50 -11.05
CA LYS A 4 -38.35 -13.30 -12.17
C LYS A 4 -37.75 -13.57 -13.55
N VAL A 5 -36.46 -13.25 -13.74
CA VAL A 5 -35.78 -13.58 -15.01
C VAL A 5 -35.67 -15.10 -15.11
N PHE A 6 -35.17 -15.75 -14.07
CA PHE A 6 -35.02 -17.21 -14.06
C PHE A 6 -36.35 -17.94 -14.24
N GLU A 7 -37.43 -17.50 -13.59
CA GLU A 7 -38.78 -18.05 -13.79
C GLU A 7 -39.22 -17.99 -15.25
N LYS A 8 -38.80 -16.96 -15.99
CA LYS A 8 -39.19 -16.74 -17.39
C LYS A 8 -38.27 -17.45 -18.39
N THR A 9 -36.98 -17.56 -18.11
CA THR A 9 -35.96 -18.04 -19.05
C THR A 9 -35.40 -19.41 -18.70
N GLY A 10 -35.63 -19.91 -17.48
CA GLY A 10 -35.00 -21.11 -16.92
C GLY A 10 -33.50 -20.94 -16.61
N ALA A 11 -32.95 -19.74 -16.83
CA ALA A 11 -31.52 -19.47 -16.90
C ALA A 11 -31.22 -18.04 -16.40
N GLN A 12 -30.21 -17.86 -15.54
CA GLN A 12 -29.85 -16.54 -15.02
C GLN A 12 -28.85 -15.79 -15.93
N GLU A 13 -28.23 -16.50 -16.87
CA GLU A 13 -27.22 -16.04 -17.82
C GLU A 13 -27.75 -14.85 -18.63
N ALA A 14 -29.02 -14.93 -19.05
CA ALA A 14 -29.72 -13.86 -19.76
C ALA A 14 -29.77 -12.53 -18.99
N LEU A 15 -29.68 -12.57 -17.65
CA LEU A 15 -29.57 -11.37 -16.83
C LEU A 15 -28.13 -10.84 -16.82
N VAL A 16 -27.14 -11.71 -16.64
CA VAL A 16 -25.72 -11.34 -16.64
C VAL A 16 -25.28 -10.75 -17.99
N GLU A 17 -25.78 -11.29 -19.10
CA GLU A 17 -25.50 -10.77 -20.45
C GLU A 17 -25.96 -9.31 -20.66
N ARG A 18 -26.93 -8.84 -19.86
CA ARG A 18 -27.38 -7.44 -19.87
C ARG A 18 -26.67 -6.57 -18.86
N MET A 19 -25.86 -7.15 -17.98
CA MET A 19 -25.03 -6.40 -17.04
C MET A 19 -23.79 -5.85 -17.76
N PRO A 20 -23.19 -4.75 -17.26
CA PRO A 20 -21.97 -4.21 -17.83
C PRO A 20 -20.74 -5.03 -17.38
N VAL A 21 -20.68 -6.32 -17.74
CA VAL A 21 -19.63 -7.26 -17.30
C VAL A 21 -18.23 -6.72 -17.57
N ARG A 22 -18.00 -6.14 -18.75
CA ARG A 22 -16.73 -5.51 -19.10
C ARG A 22 -16.36 -4.36 -18.16
N ARG A 23 -17.34 -3.58 -17.67
CA ARG A 23 -17.09 -2.52 -16.68
C ARG A 23 -16.70 -3.09 -15.33
N PHE A 24 -17.29 -4.21 -14.91
CA PHE A 24 -16.90 -4.90 -13.68
C PHE A 24 -15.48 -5.48 -13.77
N GLN A 25 -15.14 -6.06 -14.92
CA GLN A 25 -13.80 -6.59 -15.20
C GLN A 25 -12.73 -5.51 -15.29
N MET A 26 -13.07 -4.28 -15.68
CA MET A 26 -12.14 -3.14 -15.80
C MET A 26 -12.30 -2.12 -14.68
N ALA A 27 -13.01 -2.46 -13.61
CA ALA A 27 -13.31 -1.52 -12.53
C ALA A 27 -12.01 -1.05 -11.86
N LYS A 28 -11.75 0.25 -11.90
CA LYS A 28 -10.58 0.82 -11.24
C LYS A 28 -10.78 0.83 -9.72
N PRO A 29 -9.74 0.51 -8.93
CA PRO A 29 -9.81 0.69 -7.49
C PRO A 29 -9.98 2.17 -7.17
N ASN A 30 -10.76 2.45 -6.12
CA ASN A 30 -10.74 3.74 -5.44
C ASN A 30 -9.72 3.69 -4.30
N ASP A 31 -9.47 4.83 -3.66
CA ASP A 31 -8.53 4.95 -2.54
C ASP A 31 -8.84 3.97 -1.41
N GLY A 32 -10.12 3.71 -1.12
CA GLY A 32 -10.51 2.75 -0.08
C GLY A 32 -10.04 1.33 -0.39
N TYR A 33 -10.12 0.88 -1.65
CA TYR A 33 -9.59 -0.43 -2.04
C TYR A 33 -8.05 -0.48 -2.01
N LEU A 34 -7.37 0.60 -2.43
CA LEU A 34 -5.91 0.69 -2.33
C LEU A 34 -5.45 0.64 -0.87
N ILE A 35 -6.13 1.37 0.02
CA ILE A 35 -5.85 1.36 1.45
C ILE A 35 -6.15 -0.02 2.05
N ALA A 36 -7.26 -0.66 1.69
CA ALA A 36 -7.57 -2.01 2.16
C ALA A 36 -6.48 -3.01 1.74
N ALA A 37 -6.01 -2.94 0.49
CA ALA A 37 -4.90 -3.75 0.02
C ALA A 37 -3.60 -3.48 0.82
N ALA A 38 -3.27 -2.21 1.10
CA ALA A 38 -2.14 -1.87 1.95
C ALA A 38 -2.29 -2.43 3.38
N LEU A 39 -3.45 -2.27 4.01
CA LEU A 39 -3.77 -2.83 5.32
C LEU A 39 -3.68 -4.36 5.35
N MET A 40 -4.04 -5.04 4.26
CA MET A 40 -3.83 -6.49 4.13
C MET A 40 -2.33 -6.84 4.10
N ARG A 41 -1.51 -6.11 3.34
CA ARG A 41 -0.05 -6.35 3.31
C ARG A 41 0.63 -6.07 4.65
N GLU A 42 0.12 -5.09 5.40
CA GLU A 42 0.50 -4.82 6.80
C GLU A 42 -0.08 -5.85 7.79
N GLN A 43 -0.91 -6.80 7.33
CA GLN A 43 -1.61 -7.82 8.13
C GLN A 43 -2.58 -7.29 9.17
N ILE A 44 -3.07 -6.07 8.97
CA ILE A 44 -4.13 -5.47 9.78
C ILE A 44 -5.49 -6.07 9.36
N ILE A 45 -5.68 -6.29 8.06
CA ILE A 45 -6.85 -7.00 7.52
C ILE A 45 -6.41 -8.40 7.08
N GLY A 46 -6.86 -9.43 7.81
CA GLY A 46 -6.56 -10.82 7.45
C GLY A 46 -7.42 -11.37 6.30
N SER A 47 -8.64 -10.87 6.13
CA SER A 47 -9.54 -11.32 5.05
C SER A 47 -10.52 -10.22 4.65
N LEU A 48 -10.71 -10.05 3.34
CA LEU A 48 -11.71 -9.17 2.75
C LEU A 48 -12.73 -10.02 2.00
N LEU A 49 -13.96 -10.06 2.49
CA LEU A 49 -15.07 -10.77 1.85
C LEU A 49 -15.92 -9.75 1.09
N THR A 50 -16.12 -9.97 -0.20
CA THR A 50 -16.88 -9.06 -1.06
C THR A 50 -18.10 -9.75 -1.66
N LEU A 51 -19.20 -9.00 -1.72
CA LEU A 51 -20.43 -9.35 -2.44
C LEU A 51 -20.45 -8.69 -3.83
N ASN A 52 -19.46 -7.86 -4.14
CA ASN A 52 -19.35 -7.21 -5.44
C ASN A 52 -18.77 -8.18 -6.47
N TYR A 53 -19.28 -8.10 -7.70
CA TYR A 53 -18.77 -8.87 -8.83
C TYR A 53 -17.55 -8.22 -9.48
N ASP A 54 -17.35 -6.92 -9.28
CA ASP A 54 -16.26 -6.19 -9.93
C ASP A 54 -14.88 -6.53 -9.35
N LEU A 55 -13.86 -6.22 -10.14
CA LEU A 55 -12.48 -6.58 -9.83
C LEU A 55 -11.70 -5.44 -9.17
N ALA A 56 -12.35 -4.40 -8.65
CA ALA A 56 -11.67 -3.25 -8.06
C ALA A 56 -10.71 -3.65 -6.93
N ALA A 57 -11.14 -4.55 -6.02
CA ALA A 57 -10.28 -5.07 -4.96
C ALA A 57 -9.09 -5.88 -5.50
N THR A 58 -9.31 -6.71 -6.51
CA THR A 58 -8.23 -7.47 -7.19
C THR A 58 -7.23 -6.53 -7.86
N HIS A 59 -7.71 -5.50 -8.54
CA HIS A 59 -6.84 -4.51 -9.18
C HIS A 59 -6.04 -3.68 -8.15
N ALA A 60 -6.62 -3.36 -6.99
CA ALA A 60 -5.86 -2.73 -5.90
C ALA A 60 -4.70 -3.61 -5.41
N LEU A 61 -4.93 -4.93 -5.30
CA LEU A 61 -3.86 -5.86 -4.95
C LEU A 61 -2.76 -5.90 -6.02
N VAL A 62 -3.13 -5.88 -7.30
CA VAL A 62 -2.16 -5.82 -8.41
C VAL A 62 -1.37 -4.51 -8.39
N GLU A 63 -2.04 -3.37 -8.19
CA GLU A 63 -1.38 -2.04 -8.16
C GLU A 63 -0.36 -1.90 -7.01
N LEU A 64 -0.49 -2.67 -5.94
CA LEU A 64 0.44 -2.67 -4.81
C LEU A 64 1.37 -3.90 -4.77
N ASP A 65 1.46 -4.65 -5.88
CA ASP A 65 2.21 -5.92 -5.97
C ASP A 65 1.92 -6.89 -4.81
N ALA A 66 0.65 -6.94 -4.40
CA ALA A 66 0.14 -7.76 -3.31
C ALA A 66 -0.48 -9.08 -3.81
N ARG A 67 -0.52 -9.30 -5.13
CA ARG A 67 -1.30 -10.39 -5.73
C ARG A 67 -0.85 -11.78 -5.27
N ASP A 68 0.45 -11.95 -5.04
CA ASP A 68 1.04 -13.21 -4.60
C ASP A 68 1.01 -13.36 -3.07
N ASP A 69 0.83 -12.26 -2.34
CA ASP A 69 0.70 -12.24 -0.87
C ASP A 69 -0.73 -12.62 -0.42
N VAL A 70 -1.73 -12.42 -1.30
CA VAL A 70 -3.15 -12.56 -0.99
C VAL A 70 -3.81 -13.64 -1.85
N ALA A 71 -4.34 -14.66 -1.19
CA ALA A 71 -5.14 -15.68 -1.86
C ALA A 71 -6.47 -15.09 -2.35
N ILE A 72 -6.78 -15.24 -3.65
CA ILE A 72 -8.07 -14.85 -4.20
C ILE A 72 -8.93 -16.11 -4.32
N ILE A 73 -10.07 -16.08 -3.64
CA ILE A 73 -11.01 -17.21 -3.53
C ILE A 73 -12.28 -16.81 -4.28
N GLU A 74 -12.50 -17.40 -5.45
CA GLU A 74 -13.66 -17.10 -6.27
C GLU A 74 -14.80 -18.11 -6.03
N GLY A 75 -14.50 -19.25 -5.40
CA GLY A 75 -15.54 -20.12 -4.88
C GLY A 75 -15.08 -21.14 -3.84
N PRO A 76 -16.02 -21.96 -3.31
CA PRO A 76 -15.70 -22.95 -2.30
C PRO A 76 -14.76 -24.05 -2.81
N GLY A 77 -14.74 -24.29 -4.13
CA GLY A 77 -13.76 -25.17 -4.78
C GLY A 77 -12.31 -24.67 -4.65
N ASP A 78 -12.11 -23.38 -4.41
CA ASP A 78 -10.79 -22.77 -4.23
C ASP A 78 -10.34 -22.78 -2.75
N SER A 79 -11.10 -23.43 -1.86
CA SER A 79 -10.85 -23.44 -0.41
C SER A 79 -9.48 -24.00 -0.02
N ALA A 80 -8.89 -24.88 -0.84
CA ALA A 80 -7.51 -25.35 -0.62
C ALA A 80 -6.45 -24.25 -0.80
N SER A 81 -6.79 -23.16 -1.50
CA SER A 81 -5.90 -22.02 -1.75
C SER A 81 -5.94 -20.96 -0.65
N LEU A 82 -6.71 -21.22 0.41
CA LEU A 82 -6.84 -20.34 1.56
C LEU A 82 -5.48 -20.07 2.23
N GLY A 83 -5.04 -18.81 2.20
CA GLY A 83 -3.75 -18.37 2.71
C GLY A 83 -3.83 -17.64 4.04
N LEU A 84 -2.75 -16.98 4.45
CA LEU A 84 -2.79 -16.09 5.62
C LEU A 84 -3.68 -14.86 5.36
N LEU A 85 -3.59 -14.32 4.15
CA LEU A 85 -4.37 -13.19 3.66
C LEU A 85 -5.30 -13.63 2.54
N ASN A 86 -6.55 -13.16 2.54
CA ASN A 86 -7.56 -13.66 1.59
C ASN A 86 -8.47 -12.55 1.08
N LEU A 87 -8.73 -12.55 -0.24
CA LEU A 87 -9.82 -11.81 -0.88
C LEU A 87 -10.84 -12.84 -1.37
N VAL A 88 -12.07 -12.78 -0.86
CA VAL A 88 -13.09 -13.80 -1.10
C VAL A 88 -14.29 -13.19 -1.82
N TYR A 89 -14.60 -13.71 -3.01
CA TYR A 89 -15.77 -13.32 -3.81
C TYR A 89 -16.94 -14.26 -3.52
N LEU A 90 -17.75 -13.94 -2.51
CA LEU A 90 -18.86 -14.80 -2.09
C LEU A 90 -19.89 -15.01 -3.19
N HIS A 91 -20.13 -13.99 -4.04
CA HIS A 91 -21.10 -14.06 -5.14
C HIS A 91 -20.47 -14.42 -6.50
N ARG A 92 -19.21 -14.86 -6.51
CA ARG A 92 -18.31 -14.90 -7.67
C ARG A 92 -17.87 -13.51 -8.15
N SER A 93 -16.83 -13.50 -8.97
CA SER A 93 -16.34 -12.31 -9.64
C SER A 93 -16.79 -12.28 -11.11
N ALA A 94 -16.55 -11.14 -11.76
CA ALA A 94 -16.78 -10.97 -13.18
C ALA A 94 -15.80 -11.73 -14.09
N GLN A 95 -14.81 -12.45 -13.53
CA GLN A 95 -13.98 -13.40 -14.28
C GLN A 95 -14.64 -14.76 -14.47
N ARG A 96 -15.61 -15.10 -13.61
CA ARG A 96 -16.30 -16.39 -13.66
C ARG A 96 -17.36 -16.42 -14.76
N PRO A 97 -17.64 -17.60 -15.35
CA PRO A 97 -18.73 -17.77 -16.30
C PRO A 97 -20.06 -17.22 -15.73
N PRO A 98 -20.91 -16.57 -16.57
CA PRO A 98 -22.22 -16.04 -16.15
C PRO A 98 -23.11 -17.07 -15.42
N ALA A 99 -23.00 -18.32 -15.83
CA ALA A 99 -23.72 -19.44 -15.26
C ALA A 99 -23.33 -19.73 -13.81
N GLU A 100 -22.21 -19.22 -13.31
CA GLU A 100 -21.71 -19.48 -11.95
C GLU A 100 -22.06 -18.37 -10.95
N TRP A 101 -22.45 -17.19 -11.40
CA TRP A 101 -22.69 -16.05 -10.51
C TRP A 101 -23.82 -16.34 -9.52
N ILE A 102 -23.71 -15.85 -8.29
CA ILE A 102 -24.79 -16.05 -7.31
C ILE A 102 -25.70 -14.82 -7.35
N LEU A 103 -26.81 -14.89 -8.11
CA LEU A 103 -27.75 -13.77 -8.27
C LEU A 103 -29.08 -13.93 -7.50
N ARG A 104 -29.29 -15.09 -6.87
CA ARG A 104 -30.58 -15.49 -6.28
C ARG A 104 -30.39 -16.22 -4.94
N PRO A 105 -31.23 -15.97 -3.93
CA PRO A 105 -31.16 -16.69 -2.65
C PRO A 105 -31.26 -18.22 -2.81
N ALA A 106 -32.11 -18.71 -3.73
CA ALA A 106 -32.27 -20.14 -3.98
C ALA A 106 -30.99 -20.84 -4.48
N ARG A 107 -30.04 -20.08 -5.04
CA ARG A 107 -28.73 -20.60 -5.45
C ARG A 107 -27.71 -20.55 -4.33
N LEU A 108 -27.89 -19.66 -3.37
CA LEU A 108 -26.99 -19.49 -2.23
C LEU A 108 -27.02 -20.71 -1.32
N GLU A 109 -28.18 -21.30 -1.06
CA GLU A 109 -28.33 -22.43 -0.12
C GLU A 109 -27.43 -23.63 -0.42
N PRO A 110 -27.48 -24.25 -1.62
CA PRO A 110 -26.64 -25.41 -1.93
C PRO A 110 -25.14 -25.07 -2.04
N GLU A 111 -24.80 -23.80 -2.31
CA GLU A 111 -23.41 -23.32 -2.30
C GLU A 111 -22.94 -22.86 -0.92
N TRP A 112 -23.83 -22.80 0.06
CA TRP A 112 -23.50 -22.39 1.41
C TRP A 112 -23.24 -23.60 2.29
N GLU A 113 -24.22 -24.49 2.39
CA GLU A 113 -24.18 -25.66 3.27
C GLU A 113 -22.98 -26.55 2.92
N GLY A 114 -22.13 -26.83 3.91
CA GLY A 114 -20.96 -27.70 3.76
C GLY A 114 -19.84 -27.17 2.84
N THR A 115 -19.96 -25.93 2.35
CA THR A 115 -19.01 -25.33 1.39
C THR A 115 -18.58 -23.93 1.84
N TRP A 116 -19.29 -22.85 1.45
CA TRP A 116 -18.94 -21.51 1.93
C TRP A 116 -18.97 -21.39 3.46
N GLU A 117 -19.88 -22.11 4.12
CA GLU A 117 -19.97 -22.15 5.57
C GLU A 117 -18.63 -22.54 6.23
N GLN A 118 -17.93 -23.54 5.70
CA GLN A 118 -16.64 -23.98 6.24
C GLN A 118 -15.54 -22.95 5.99
N VAL A 119 -15.51 -22.37 4.79
CA VAL A 119 -14.55 -21.32 4.42
C VAL A 119 -14.71 -20.09 5.32
N VAL A 120 -15.95 -19.65 5.51
CA VAL A 120 -16.30 -18.53 6.38
C VAL A 120 -16.00 -18.89 7.84
N ALA A 121 -16.45 -20.04 8.34
CA ALA A 121 -16.17 -20.46 9.72
C ALA A 121 -14.68 -20.45 10.06
N ALA A 122 -13.84 -21.05 9.20
CA ALA A 122 -12.40 -21.10 9.41
C ALA A 122 -11.77 -19.70 9.54
N ARG A 123 -12.34 -18.68 8.87
CA ARG A 123 -11.83 -17.30 8.93
C ARG A 123 -12.39 -16.49 10.08
N PHE A 124 -13.66 -16.65 10.37
CA PHE A 124 -14.33 -15.89 11.43
C PHE A 124 -13.93 -16.38 12.82
N LEU A 125 -13.69 -17.69 13.00
CA LEU A 125 -13.19 -18.22 14.28
C LEU A 125 -11.80 -17.69 14.65
N ALA A 126 -11.01 -17.27 13.66
CA ALA A 126 -9.68 -16.70 13.87
C ALA A 126 -9.70 -15.16 13.99
N ALA A 127 -10.82 -14.49 13.68
CA ALA A 127 -10.90 -13.03 13.68
C ALA A 127 -11.29 -12.50 15.07
N SER A 128 -10.54 -11.52 15.57
CA SER A 128 -10.88 -10.79 16.80
C SER A 128 -11.96 -9.74 16.57
N VAL A 129 -12.03 -9.17 15.36
CA VAL A 129 -12.96 -8.12 14.95
C VAL A 129 -13.49 -8.41 13.54
N VAL A 130 -14.79 -8.20 13.34
CA VAL A 130 -15.48 -8.33 12.06
C VAL A 130 -16.20 -7.03 11.74
N LEU A 131 -15.99 -6.52 10.53
CA LEU A 131 -16.64 -5.30 10.04
C LEU A 131 -17.55 -5.62 8.85
N PHE A 132 -18.83 -5.27 8.96
CA PHE A 132 -19.77 -5.27 7.84
C PHE A 132 -19.87 -3.86 7.26
N VAL A 133 -19.38 -3.64 6.04
CA VAL A 133 -19.22 -2.29 5.46
C VAL A 133 -19.88 -2.17 4.08
N GLY A 134 -20.44 -0.99 3.77
CA GLY A 134 -20.90 -0.67 2.41
C GLY A 134 -22.21 -1.35 2.02
N LEU A 135 -23.04 -1.69 3.00
CA LEU A 135 -24.30 -2.40 2.83
C LEU A 135 -25.46 -1.45 2.46
N GLY A 136 -25.36 -0.82 1.29
CA GLY A 136 -26.26 0.30 0.91
C GLY A 136 -27.60 -0.09 0.28
N SER A 137 -27.78 -1.33 -0.21
CA SER A 137 -29.04 -1.73 -0.86
C SER A 137 -29.58 -3.02 -0.29
N ALA A 138 -30.84 -3.01 0.15
CA ALA A 138 -31.57 -4.15 0.73
C ALA A 138 -31.94 -5.24 -0.31
N ALA A 139 -31.03 -5.58 -1.23
CA ALA A 139 -31.26 -6.68 -2.13
C ALA A 139 -31.37 -7.97 -1.31
N THR A 140 -32.46 -8.72 -1.48
CA THR A 140 -32.79 -9.92 -0.70
C THR A 140 -31.64 -10.94 -0.66
N LEU A 141 -30.85 -11.04 -1.73
CA LEU A 141 -29.67 -11.90 -1.76
C LEU A 141 -28.56 -11.43 -0.80
N LEU A 142 -28.28 -10.12 -0.75
CA LEU A 142 -27.26 -9.56 0.14
C LEU A 142 -27.67 -9.82 1.59
N ALA A 143 -28.94 -9.60 1.92
CA ALA A 143 -29.54 -9.89 3.23
C ALA A 143 -29.36 -11.35 3.62
N ALA A 144 -29.75 -12.27 2.72
CA ALA A 144 -29.58 -13.71 2.93
C ALA A 144 -28.12 -14.11 3.14
N THR A 145 -27.18 -13.52 2.38
CA THR A 145 -25.75 -13.82 2.51
C THR A 145 -25.18 -13.30 3.82
N LEU A 146 -25.55 -12.09 4.22
CA LEU A 146 -25.08 -11.48 5.45
C LEU A 146 -25.61 -12.20 6.69
N SER A 147 -26.88 -12.58 6.69
CA SER A 147 -27.48 -13.38 7.76
C SER A 147 -26.73 -14.71 7.95
N LYS A 148 -26.38 -15.37 6.83
CA LYS A 148 -25.57 -16.60 6.82
C LYS A 148 -24.13 -16.40 7.31
N VAL A 149 -23.46 -15.32 6.88
CA VAL A 149 -22.13 -14.97 7.40
C VAL A 149 -22.22 -14.70 8.92
N ARG A 150 -23.24 -13.97 9.36
CA ARG A 150 -23.45 -13.61 10.76
C ARG A 150 -23.72 -14.82 11.65
N SER A 151 -24.46 -15.82 11.17
CA SER A 151 -24.75 -17.03 11.96
C SER A 151 -23.51 -17.86 12.26
N VAL A 152 -22.46 -17.72 11.45
CA VAL A 152 -21.16 -18.39 11.62
C VAL A 152 -20.16 -17.52 12.40
N ALA A 153 -20.32 -16.19 12.35
CA ALA A 153 -19.54 -15.21 13.10
C ALA A 153 -19.90 -15.21 14.59
N ILE A 154 -19.46 -16.22 15.33
CA ILE A 154 -19.83 -16.43 16.75
C ILE A 154 -18.82 -15.86 17.75
N ALA A 155 -17.61 -15.51 17.31
CA ALA A 155 -16.52 -15.04 18.16
C ALA A 155 -16.05 -13.64 17.72
N GLY A 156 -15.55 -12.86 18.67
CA GLY A 156 -15.00 -11.52 18.43
C GLY A 156 -16.03 -10.39 18.48
N GLU A 157 -15.54 -9.17 18.32
CA GLU A 157 -16.38 -7.97 18.22
C GLU A 157 -16.90 -7.80 16.80
N ILE A 158 -18.19 -7.51 16.67
CA ILE A 158 -18.85 -7.35 15.37
C ILE A 158 -19.39 -5.94 15.28
N TYR A 159 -19.02 -5.25 14.20
CA TYR A 159 -19.46 -3.89 13.91
C TYR A 159 -20.14 -3.83 12.53
N GLN A 160 -21.07 -2.90 12.41
CA GLN A 160 -21.59 -2.46 11.12
C GLN A 160 -21.10 -1.05 10.85
N VAL A 161 -20.68 -0.80 9.62
CA VAL A 161 -20.21 0.51 9.17
C VAL A 161 -21.00 0.97 7.96
N GLY A 162 -21.67 2.11 8.09
CA GLY A 162 -22.44 2.72 7.02
C GLY A 162 -22.60 4.23 7.24
N PRO A 163 -22.77 5.03 6.18
CA PRO A 163 -22.94 6.48 6.31
C PRO A 163 -24.32 6.88 6.86
N GLU A 164 -25.32 6.00 6.76
CA GLU A 164 -26.69 6.25 7.21
C GLU A 164 -26.89 6.13 8.74
N GLU A 165 -28.10 6.46 9.21
CA GLU A 165 -28.51 6.14 10.58
C GLU A 165 -28.78 4.63 10.72
N PRO A 166 -28.52 4.00 11.88
CA PRO A 166 -28.76 2.57 12.09
C PRO A 166 -30.19 2.14 11.70
N ALA A 167 -31.18 2.94 12.09
CA ALA A 167 -32.60 2.68 11.80
C ALA A 167 -32.95 2.75 10.31
N ALA A 168 -32.14 3.43 9.49
CA ALA A 168 -32.31 3.51 8.05
C ALA A 168 -31.62 2.35 7.31
N SER A 169 -30.75 1.61 7.99
CA SER A 169 -30.01 0.50 7.39
C SER A 169 -30.84 -0.77 7.42
N ALA A 170 -31.17 -1.30 6.23
CA ALA A 170 -31.96 -2.53 6.10
C ALA A 170 -31.29 -3.76 6.73
N PHE A 171 -29.99 -3.71 6.94
CA PHE A 171 -29.19 -4.82 7.46
C PHE A 171 -28.95 -4.76 8.97
N PHE A 172 -29.21 -3.61 9.62
CA PHE A 172 -28.89 -3.44 11.04
C PHE A 172 -29.68 -4.38 11.93
N GLY A 173 -30.99 -4.50 11.68
CA GLY A 173 -31.83 -5.48 12.38
C GLY A 173 -31.50 -6.93 12.03
N GLU A 174 -31.14 -7.21 10.77
CA GLU A 174 -30.82 -8.58 10.32
C GLU A 174 -29.51 -9.11 10.91
N LEU A 175 -28.50 -8.25 11.04
CA LEU A 175 -27.20 -8.61 11.61
C LEU A 175 -27.24 -8.73 13.14
N GLN A 176 -28.33 -8.29 13.79
CA GLN A 176 -28.51 -8.28 15.24
C GLN A 176 -27.32 -7.60 15.95
N ILE A 177 -26.88 -6.47 15.40
CA ILE A 177 -25.77 -5.68 15.94
C ILE A 177 -26.35 -4.64 16.89
N SER A 178 -25.68 -4.40 18.02
CA SER A 178 -26.07 -3.34 18.96
C SER A 178 -25.78 -1.97 18.37
N GLU A 179 -26.54 -0.95 18.78
CA GLU A 179 -26.32 0.43 18.29
C GLU A 179 -24.92 0.95 18.68
N ALA A 180 -24.38 0.51 19.82
CA ALA A 180 -23.02 0.82 20.24
C ALA A 180 -21.93 0.31 19.27
N ASN A 181 -22.26 -0.69 18.46
CA ASN A 181 -21.36 -1.29 17.48
C ASN A 181 -21.65 -0.83 16.04
N TYR A 182 -22.47 0.22 15.88
CA TYR A 182 -22.67 0.88 14.59
C TYR A 182 -21.72 2.06 14.44
N ILE A 183 -20.94 2.08 13.36
CA ILE A 183 -19.99 3.14 13.05
C ILE A 183 -20.51 3.93 11.85
N ARG A 184 -20.75 5.22 12.06
CA ARG A 184 -21.30 6.11 11.04
C ARG A 184 -20.22 6.67 10.11
N LEU A 185 -19.72 5.83 9.20
CA LEU A 185 -18.69 6.20 8.23
C LEU A 185 -18.96 5.57 6.86
N GLY A 186 -18.51 6.25 5.80
CA GLY A 186 -18.40 5.64 4.48
C GLY A 186 -17.19 4.69 4.39
N TRP A 187 -17.20 3.78 3.41
CA TRP A 187 -16.08 2.85 3.14
C TRP A 187 -14.72 3.55 3.04
N GLY A 188 -14.64 4.61 2.24
CA GLY A 188 -13.38 5.35 2.04
C GLY A 188 -12.86 6.01 3.33
N ASP A 189 -13.75 6.59 4.13
CA ASP A 189 -13.38 7.27 5.37
C ASP A 189 -12.99 6.27 6.47
N LEU A 190 -13.68 5.13 6.56
CA LEU A 190 -13.29 4.03 7.45
C LEU A 190 -11.87 3.55 7.13
N MET A 191 -11.61 3.25 5.85
CA MET A 191 -10.29 2.79 5.42
C MET A 191 -9.21 3.83 5.72
N ARG A 192 -9.50 5.12 5.49
CA ARG A 192 -8.58 6.22 5.80
C ARG A 192 -8.25 6.29 7.30
N GLN A 193 -9.26 6.24 8.19
CA GLN A 193 -9.03 6.28 9.64
C GLN A 193 -8.21 5.09 10.15
N LEU A 194 -8.49 3.88 9.63
CA LEU A 194 -7.69 2.70 9.95
C LEU A 194 -6.23 2.87 9.49
N ALA A 195 -6.02 3.36 8.28
CA ALA A 195 -4.69 3.61 7.75
C ALA A 195 -3.93 4.71 8.49
N GLU A 196 -4.60 5.79 8.88
CA GLU A 196 -4.03 6.86 9.70
C GLU A 196 -3.57 6.33 11.06
N ARG A 197 -4.38 5.48 11.70
CA ARG A 197 -4.00 4.85 12.97
C ARG A 197 -2.76 3.97 12.83
N VAL A 198 -2.69 3.16 11.78
CA VAL A 198 -1.53 2.29 11.49
C VAL A 198 -0.29 3.13 11.14
N ALA A 199 -0.45 4.17 10.34
CA ALA A 199 0.64 5.09 10.01
C ALA A 199 1.19 5.78 11.26
N GLU A 200 0.34 6.16 12.20
CA GLU A 200 0.74 6.74 13.48
C GLU A 200 1.54 5.76 14.35
N GLU A 201 1.19 4.47 14.35
CA GLU A 201 1.98 3.43 15.02
C GLU A 201 3.36 3.26 14.35
N HIS A 202 3.42 3.28 13.02
CA HIS A 202 4.69 3.28 12.29
C HIS A 202 5.55 4.52 12.61
N ARG A 203 4.92 5.70 12.76
CA ARG A 203 5.58 6.95 13.18
C ARG A 203 6.23 6.81 14.53
N ALA A 204 5.46 6.35 15.51
CA ALA A 204 5.92 6.20 16.89
C ALA A 204 7.07 5.21 16.99
N ALA A 205 6.97 4.06 16.30
CA ALA A 205 8.04 3.07 16.24
C ALA A 205 9.33 3.63 15.62
N LEU A 206 9.20 4.36 14.50
CA LEU A 206 10.36 4.94 13.82
C LEU A 206 10.99 6.09 14.62
N GLU A 207 10.18 6.96 15.23
CA GLU A 207 10.66 8.05 16.07
C GLU A 207 11.43 7.51 17.29
N ALA A 208 10.86 6.51 17.97
CA ALA A 208 11.56 5.81 19.04
C ALA A 208 12.88 5.20 18.57
N ARG A 209 12.93 4.64 17.36
CA ARG A 209 14.17 4.08 16.82
C ARG A 209 15.21 5.14 16.47
N CYS A 210 14.80 6.24 15.86
CA CYS A 210 15.69 7.36 15.56
C CYS A 210 16.29 7.96 16.84
N MET A 211 15.52 8.09 17.92
CA MET A 211 16.02 8.56 19.22
C MET A 211 17.11 7.65 19.79
N GLN A 212 17.05 6.34 19.52
CA GLN A 212 18.08 5.38 19.92
C GLN A 212 19.35 5.49 19.06
N LEU A 213 19.21 5.85 17.78
CA LEU A 213 20.33 5.98 16.83
C LEU A 213 21.03 7.34 16.88
N ALA A 214 20.33 8.39 17.30
CA ALA A 214 20.85 9.76 17.32
C ALA A 214 22.19 9.90 18.09
N PRO A 215 22.41 9.26 19.26
CA PRO A 215 23.68 9.36 19.98
C PRO A 215 24.89 8.78 19.22
N GLU A 216 24.68 7.98 18.18
CA GLU A 216 25.74 7.28 17.45
C GLU A 216 26.35 8.09 16.31
N GLY A 217 25.94 9.36 16.10
CA GLY A 217 26.51 10.19 15.04
C GLY A 217 26.30 11.69 15.22
N PRO A 218 26.54 12.49 14.17
CA PRO A 218 26.52 13.95 14.24
C PRO A 218 25.10 14.56 14.26
N TRP A 219 24.06 13.73 14.23
CA TRP A 219 22.66 14.16 14.13
C TRP A 219 22.07 14.48 15.50
N ASP A 220 21.28 15.55 15.54
CA ASP A 220 20.41 15.85 16.67
C ASP A 220 18.97 15.36 16.37
N SER A 221 18.32 14.82 17.40
CA SER A 221 16.92 14.39 17.37
C SER A 221 15.92 15.54 17.53
N VAL A 222 16.39 16.75 17.88
CA VAL A 222 15.52 17.94 18.01
C VAL A 222 14.83 18.25 16.67
N GLY A 223 13.49 18.28 16.72
CA GLY A 223 12.62 18.54 15.56
C GLY A 223 12.24 17.30 14.75
N LEU A 224 12.69 16.10 15.15
CA LEU A 224 12.32 14.84 14.50
C LEU A 224 10.81 14.58 14.50
N SER A 225 10.10 15.01 15.55
CA SER A 225 8.65 14.85 15.65
C SER A 225 7.88 15.59 14.54
N ASP A 226 8.40 16.74 14.10
CA ASP A 226 7.78 17.51 13.00
C ASP A 226 8.01 16.82 11.66
N LEU A 227 9.24 16.34 11.43
CA LEU A 227 9.60 15.59 10.25
C LEU A 227 8.81 14.26 10.15
N SER A 228 8.69 13.53 11.26
CA SER A 228 7.95 12.26 11.32
C SER A 228 6.44 12.47 11.10
N ARG A 229 5.87 13.60 11.53
CA ARG A 229 4.50 14.00 11.22
C ARG A 229 4.30 14.29 9.73
N ARG A 230 5.22 15.04 9.09
CA ARG A 230 5.18 15.25 7.64
C ARG A 230 5.31 13.93 6.88
N TRP A 231 6.15 13.02 7.36
CA TRP A 231 6.33 11.70 6.77
C TRP A 231 5.04 10.88 6.76
N VAL A 232 4.28 10.83 7.87
CA VAL A 232 3.01 10.09 7.88
C VAL A 232 1.88 10.75 7.13
N SER A 233 1.97 12.07 6.86
CA SER A 233 0.96 12.79 6.09
C SER A 233 0.83 12.31 4.64
N ILE A 234 1.82 11.58 4.12
CA ILE A 234 1.78 10.94 2.80
C ILE A 234 0.75 9.77 2.79
N GLY A 235 0.33 9.30 3.96
CA GLY A 235 -0.62 8.20 4.12
C GLY A 235 0.01 6.82 3.95
N LEU A 236 -0.70 5.78 4.40
CA LEU A 236 -0.15 4.41 4.48
C LEU A 236 0.34 3.86 3.13
N VAL A 237 -0.45 4.06 2.06
CA VAL A 237 -0.06 3.64 0.70
C VAL A 237 1.23 4.33 0.27
N GLY A 238 1.31 5.64 0.46
CA GLY A 238 2.49 6.43 0.11
C GLY A 238 3.72 6.07 0.94
N LEU A 239 3.55 5.81 2.24
CA LEU A 239 4.61 5.32 3.12
C LEU A 239 5.19 3.98 2.65
N GLY A 240 4.35 3.05 2.20
CA GLY A 240 4.82 1.77 1.68
C GLY A 240 5.53 1.89 0.33
N ARG A 241 5.07 2.78 -0.55
CA ARG A 241 5.75 3.11 -1.82
C ARG A 241 7.11 3.77 -1.57
N LEU A 242 7.16 4.69 -0.63
CA LEU A 242 8.40 5.34 -0.21
C LEU A 242 9.42 4.31 0.29
N ARG A 243 9.01 3.44 1.21
CA ARG A 243 9.88 2.36 1.72
C ARG A 243 10.36 1.46 0.59
N ALA A 244 9.46 1.06 -0.31
CA ALA A 244 9.81 0.23 -1.47
C ALA A 244 10.89 0.89 -2.33
N THR A 245 10.79 2.19 -2.59
CA THR A 245 11.81 2.92 -3.34
C THR A 245 13.12 3.04 -2.58
N TRP A 246 13.09 3.42 -1.30
CA TRP A 246 14.30 3.59 -0.50
C TRP A 246 15.10 2.30 -0.32
N ILE A 247 14.46 1.13 -0.34
CA ILE A 247 15.16 -0.15 -0.28
C ILE A 247 15.43 -0.78 -1.66
N LEU A 248 15.08 -0.07 -2.75
CA LEU A 248 15.15 -0.57 -4.12
C LEU A 248 14.45 -1.93 -4.26
N SER A 249 13.23 -2.01 -3.72
CA SER A 249 12.39 -3.19 -3.81
C SER A 249 11.93 -3.41 -5.25
N ARG A 250 11.75 -4.68 -5.60
CA ARG A 250 11.13 -5.08 -6.88
C ARG A 250 9.61 -4.90 -6.88
N THR A 251 9.01 -4.71 -5.70
CA THR A 251 7.59 -4.43 -5.53
C THR A 251 7.36 -2.93 -5.39
N ASP A 252 6.16 -2.47 -5.71
CA ASP A 252 5.75 -1.08 -5.60
C ASP A 252 5.34 -0.68 -4.17
N TYR A 253 5.08 -1.64 -3.29
CA TYR A 253 4.80 -1.39 -1.87
C TYR A 253 5.65 -2.28 -0.98
N GLN A 254 6.09 -1.75 0.16
CA GLN A 254 6.83 -2.50 1.18
C GLN A 254 6.17 -2.36 2.56
N PRO A 255 5.73 -3.46 3.20
CA PRO A 255 5.15 -3.44 4.55
C PRO A 255 6.16 -2.99 5.61
N HIS A 256 5.72 -2.23 6.61
CA HIS A 256 6.59 -1.70 7.66
C HIS A 256 7.38 -2.80 8.39
N ARG A 257 6.71 -3.89 8.76
CA ARG A 257 7.27 -5.05 9.48
C ARG A 257 8.40 -5.80 8.75
N THR A 258 8.58 -5.55 7.46
CA THR A 258 9.59 -6.25 6.63
C THR A 258 10.84 -5.41 6.39
N VAL A 259 10.83 -4.15 6.85
CA VAL A 259 11.91 -3.20 6.65
C VAL A 259 12.74 -3.09 7.92
N ASP A 260 14.05 -2.94 7.73
CA ASP A 260 14.96 -2.60 8.81
C ASP A 260 14.76 -1.12 9.21
N LEU A 261 14.18 -0.91 10.39
CA LEU A 261 13.91 0.43 10.92
C LEU A 261 15.19 1.22 11.19
N ASP A 262 16.34 0.57 11.30
CA ASP A 262 17.60 1.27 11.50
C ASP A 262 17.96 2.07 10.26
N GLN A 263 17.85 1.43 9.09
CA GLN A 263 18.16 2.07 7.81
C GLN A 263 17.20 3.22 7.51
N ILE A 264 15.91 3.01 7.73
CA ILE A 264 14.91 4.05 7.52
C ILE A 264 15.10 5.19 8.54
N GLY A 265 15.42 4.86 9.79
CA GLY A 265 15.68 5.85 10.84
C GLY A 265 16.90 6.71 10.52
N LEU A 266 17.97 6.10 10.03
CA LEU A 266 19.15 6.83 9.55
C LEU A 266 18.80 7.83 8.45
N PHE A 267 17.92 7.47 7.51
CA PHE A 267 17.46 8.43 6.50
C PHE A 267 16.69 9.61 7.08
N LEU A 268 15.80 9.39 8.05
CA LEU A 268 15.12 10.51 8.71
C LEU A 268 16.11 11.41 9.45
N LEU A 269 17.12 10.84 10.12
CA LEU A 269 18.17 11.61 10.79
C LEU A 269 19.02 12.41 9.78
N VAL A 270 19.32 11.84 8.61
CA VAL A 270 20.02 12.55 7.52
C VAL A 270 19.19 13.71 6.98
N ILE A 271 17.91 13.47 6.68
CA ILE A 271 17.01 14.53 6.22
C ILE A 271 16.98 15.65 7.25
N ARG A 272 16.83 15.30 8.54
CA ARG A 272 16.80 16.29 9.61
C ARG A 272 18.10 17.09 9.71
N TRP A 273 19.23 16.41 9.56
CA TRP A 273 20.54 17.05 9.57
C TRP A 273 20.68 18.07 8.42
N ILE A 274 20.20 17.73 7.22
CA ILE A 274 20.17 18.67 6.08
C ILE A 274 19.30 19.88 6.41
N GLU A 275 18.11 19.69 7.03
CA GLU A 275 17.27 20.82 7.45
C GLU A 275 17.96 21.75 8.46
N GLN A 276 18.75 21.19 9.38
CA GLN A 276 19.47 21.96 10.40
C GLN A 276 20.61 22.79 9.80
N GLU A 277 21.38 22.21 8.88
CA GLU A 277 22.54 22.89 8.28
C GLU A 277 22.14 23.92 7.21
N THR A 278 20.99 23.75 6.56
CA THR A 278 20.60 24.56 5.38
C THR A 278 19.41 25.48 5.65
N THR A 279 18.75 25.32 6.80
CA THR A 279 17.46 25.95 7.18
C THR A 279 16.29 25.64 6.24
N ALA A 280 16.49 24.80 5.22
CA ALA A 280 15.44 24.36 4.32
C ALA A 280 14.55 23.29 5.01
N ILE A 281 13.30 23.20 4.58
CA ILE A 281 12.31 22.26 5.11
C ILE A 281 12.12 21.13 4.10
N ALA A 282 12.24 19.90 4.58
CA ALA A 282 12.07 18.70 3.78
C ALA A 282 10.58 18.40 3.53
N ARG A 283 10.26 18.08 2.27
CA ARG A 283 9.01 17.49 1.81
C ARG A 283 9.33 16.13 1.20
N VAL A 284 8.67 15.10 1.70
CA VAL A 284 8.90 13.72 1.29
C VAL A 284 7.72 13.27 0.44
N SER A 285 7.97 12.75 -0.76
CA SER A 285 6.96 12.24 -1.68
C SER A 285 6.94 10.71 -1.71
N SER A 286 5.81 10.11 -2.08
CA SER A 286 5.65 8.65 -2.09
C SER A 286 6.55 7.91 -3.09
N ASP A 287 7.13 8.63 -4.05
CA ASP A 287 8.05 8.10 -5.07
C ASP A 287 9.50 7.98 -4.59
N GLY A 288 9.81 8.38 -3.36
CA GLY A 288 11.17 8.27 -2.81
C GLY A 288 11.97 9.57 -2.79
N VAL A 289 11.52 10.61 -3.49
CA VAL A 289 12.22 11.90 -3.55
C VAL A 289 12.02 12.68 -2.26
N VAL A 290 13.08 13.35 -1.82
CA VAL A 290 13.03 14.33 -0.73
C VAL A 290 13.43 15.68 -1.28
N GLU A 291 12.49 16.61 -1.28
CA GLU A 291 12.70 17.98 -1.71
C GLU A 291 12.94 18.89 -0.51
N PHE A 292 13.81 19.88 -0.66
CA PHE A 292 14.11 20.89 0.35
C PHE A 292 13.66 22.25 -0.14
N TRP A 293 12.90 22.95 0.70
CA TRP A 293 12.28 24.24 0.36
C TRP A 293 12.60 25.30 1.42
N ARG A 294 12.94 26.51 0.98
CA ARG A 294 13.03 27.71 1.84
C ARG A 294 11.82 28.59 1.57
N GLY A 295 10.75 28.39 2.36
CA GLY A 295 9.46 29.01 2.09
C GLY A 295 8.85 28.46 0.79
N GLU A 296 8.72 29.31 -0.22
CA GLU A 296 8.23 28.94 -1.56
C GLU A 296 9.37 28.66 -2.56
N SER A 297 10.62 28.91 -2.19
CA SER A 297 11.78 28.67 -3.06
C SER A 297 12.24 27.23 -2.95
N PHE A 298 12.30 26.53 -4.08
CA PHE A 298 12.95 25.23 -4.18
C PHE A 298 14.46 25.41 -3.97
N ALA A 299 15.04 24.59 -3.10
CA ALA A 299 16.45 24.70 -2.73
C ALA A 299 17.27 23.46 -3.15
N GLY A 300 16.65 22.27 -3.21
CA GLY A 300 17.33 21.06 -3.68
C GLY A 300 16.46 19.82 -3.56
N SER A 301 16.85 18.72 -4.21
CA SER A 301 16.18 17.44 -4.05
C SER A 301 17.17 16.29 -4.07
N ILE A 302 16.90 15.29 -3.23
CA ILE A 302 17.76 14.12 -3.05
C ILE A 302 16.96 12.82 -3.16
N LEU A 303 17.68 11.74 -3.38
CA LEU A 303 17.23 10.37 -3.22
C LEU A 303 17.94 9.71 -2.05
N LEU A 304 17.32 8.67 -1.51
CA LEU A 304 17.84 7.88 -0.40
C LEU A 304 17.74 6.41 -0.76
N PHE A 305 18.86 5.67 -0.67
CA PHE A 305 18.90 4.24 -0.98
C PHE A 305 19.64 3.44 0.08
N THR A 306 19.14 2.24 0.42
CA THR A 306 19.86 1.33 1.32
C THR A 306 20.26 0.02 0.64
N GLY A 307 21.52 -0.34 0.81
CA GLY A 307 22.07 -1.65 0.44
C GLY A 307 21.78 -2.74 1.47
N ARG A 308 21.25 -2.39 2.65
CA ARG A 308 20.89 -3.30 3.75
C ARG A 308 22.04 -4.23 4.22
N GLY A 309 23.29 -3.82 3.98
CA GLY A 309 24.49 -4.60 4.29
C GLY A 309 24.75 -5.78 3.34
N VAL A 310 23.94 -5.95 2.29
CA VAL A 310 24.02 -7.13 1.40
C VAL A 310 24.22 -6.75 -0.07
N ARG A 311 23.84 -5.54 -0.49
CA ARG A 311 24.00 -5.09 -1.88
C ARG A 311 25.29 -4.32 -2.06
N SER A 312 25.98 -4.60 -3.17
CA SER A 312 27.15 -3.81 -3.57
C SER A 312 26.74 -2.43 -4.08
N TRP A 313 27.68 -1.47 -4.04
CA TRP A 313 27.53 -0.16 -4.65
C TRP A 313 27.02 -0.21 -6.09
N HIS A 314 27.69 -0.97 -6.94
CA HIS A 314 27.29 -1.13 -8.34
C HIS A 314 25.86 -1.67 -8.49
N GLY A 315 25.46 -2.64 -7.65
CA GLY A 315 24.09 -3.18 -7.70
C GLY A 315 23.03 -2.17 -7.27
N ILE A 316 23.36 -1.23 -6.38
CA ILE A 316 22.46 -0.14 -5.97
C ILE A 316 22.30 0.86 -7.10
N GLU A 317 23.40 1.26 -7.75
CA GLU A 317 23.38 2.16 -8.90
C GLU A 317 22.56 1.59 -10.06
N ASP A 318 22.81 0.32 -10.42
CA ASP A 318 22.08 -0.38 -11.48
C ASP A 318 20.57 -0.45 -11.21
N ASP A 319 20.20 -0.80 -9.99
CA ASP A 319 18.78 -0.85 -9.59
C ASP A 319 18.19 0.56 -9.56
N ALA A 320 18.90 1.56 -9.06
CA ALA A 320 18.44 2.94 -9.10
C ALA A 320 18.19 3.41 -10.54
N ILE A 321 19.10 3.14 -11.47
CA ILE A 321 18.92 3.46 -12.90
C ILE A 321 17.68 2.77 -13.47
N ARG A 322 17.46 1.49 -13.12
CA ARG A 322 16.30 0.71 -13.54
C ARG A 322 14.99 1.29 -13.03
N TYR A 323 14.98 1.77 -11.79
CA TYR A 323 13.80 2.34 -11.13
C TYR A 323 13.65 3.85 -11.34
N ALA A 324 14.54 4.47 -12.11
CA ALA A 324 14.53 5.91 -12.27
C ALA A 324 13.29 6.47 -12.95
N TYR A 325 12.48 5.65 -13.63
CA TYR A 325 11.15 6.06 -14.10
C TYR A 325 10.26 6.59 -12.95
N ARG A 326 10.49 6.17 -11.70
CA ARG A 326 9.73 6.62 -10.53
C ARG A 326 10.01 8.08 -10.15
N TRP A 327 11.17 8.63 -10.49
CA TRP A 327 11.58 9.98 -10.10
C TRP A 327 12.09 10.88 -11.24
N ARG A 328 12.32 10.35 -12.44
CA ARG A 328 12.80 11.15 -13.59
C ARG A 328 11.83 12.23 -14.04
N GLU A 329 10.54 12.08 -13.74
CA GLU A 329 9.52 13.08 -14.08
C GLU A 329 9.49 14.26 -13.09
N HIS A 330 10.27 14.20 -12.00
CA HIS A 330 10.40 15.34 -11.09
C HIS A 330 11.11 16.50 -11.75
N SER A 331 10.57 17.69 -11.52
CA SER A 331 11.13 18.95 -12.01
C SER A 331 11.27 19.92 -10.83
N PRO A 332 12.51 20.17 -10.36
CA PRO A 332 13.78 19.68 -10.90
C PRO A 332 14.12 18.25 -10.46
N ALA A 333 14.85 17.54 -11.31
CA ALA A 333 15.28 16.17 -11.04
C ALA A 333 16.27 16.12 -9.86
N PRO A 334 16.25 15.06 -9.04
CA PRO A 334 17.20 14.90 -7.94
C PRO A 334 18.63 14.78 -8.46
N THR A 335 19.52 15.59 -7.87
CA THR A 335 20.93 15.68 -8.29
C THR A 335 21.84 14.79 -7.45
N VAL A 336 21.39 14.34 -6.28
CA VAL A 336 22.17 13.54 -5.34
C VAL A 336 21.35 12.36 -4.83
N ALA A 337 22.00 11.20 -4.68
CA ALA A 337 21.48 10.01 -4.04
C ALA A 337 22.37 9.63 -2.86
N ILE A 338 21.85 9.68 -1.64
CA ILE A 338 22.58 9.26 -0.44
C ILE A 338 22.34 7.78 -0.20
N VAL A 339 23.43 7.01 -0.08
CA VAL A 339 23.39 5.56 0.07
C VAL A 339 23.88 5.14 1.45
N SER A 340 23.15 4.22 2.09
CA SER A 340 23.54 3.59 3.36
C SER A 340 23.68 2.07 3.21
N GLY A 341 24.61 1.46 3.94
CA GLY A 341 24.71 0.00 4.04
C GLY A 341 25.03 -0.72 2.73
N ALA A 342 25.73 -0.05 1.80
CA ALA A 342 26.30 -0.68 0.63
C ALA A 342 27.55 -1.49 0.99
N THR A 343 27.81 -2.57 0.26
CA THR A 343 29.06 -3.35 0.36
C THR A 343 30.03 -2.96 -0.74
N GLY A 344 31.33 -3.13 -0.48
CA GLY A 344 32.39 -2.68 -1.38
C GLY A 344 32.68 -1.18 -1.25
N VAL A 345 33.43 -0.65 -2.21
CA VAL A 345 33.80 0.77 -2.26
C VAL A 345 32.95 1.43 -3.34
N ALA A 346 32.45 2.64 -3.07
CA ALA A 346 31.88 3.48 -4.12
C ALA A 346 32.96 3.67 -5.19
N ALA A 347 32.64 3.44 -6.47
CA ALA A 347 33.63 3.67 -7.51
C ALA A 347 33.96 5.17 -7.52
N ASP A 348 35.23 5.52 -7.32
CA ASP A 348 35.73 6.84 -7.69
C ASP A 348 35.53 6.93 -9.21
N THR A 349 34.49 7.65 -9.65
CA THR A 349 34.03 7.78 -11.03
C THR A 349 33.53 6.51 -11.72
N ALA A 350 32.27 6.55 -12.18
CA ALA A 350 31.77 5.65 -13.21
C ALA A 350 32.76 5.65 -14.40
N MET A 351 33.31 4.48 -14.73
CA MET A 351 34.14 4.35 -15.92
C MET A 351 33.35 4.87 -17.13
N PRO A 352 33.91 5.78 -17.94
CA PRO A 352 33.30 6.12 -19.22
C PRO A 352 33.15 4.82 -20.02
N MET A 353 31.93 4.47 -20.39
CA MET A 353 31.72 3.45 -21.41
C MET A 353 32.12 4.04 -22.76
N ASP A 354 33.43 4.09 -23.04
CA ASP A 354 33.94 4.12 -24.40
C ASP A 354 35.43 3.74 -24.43
N ILE A 355 35.72 2.52 -24.89
CA ILE A 355 37.01 2.21 -25.52
C ILE A 355 36.77 2.27 -27.02
N ALA A 356 36.68 3.50 -27.54
CA ALA A 356 36.94 3.79 -28.94
C ALA A 356 38.14 4.73 -28.96
N MET A 357 39.23 4.25 -29.55
CA MET A 357 40.46 5.01 -29.74
C MET A 357 40.25 6.18 -30.70
N ASP A 358 40.97 7.27 -30.41
CA ASP A 358 41.22 8.45 -31.25
C ASP A 358 40.01 9.35 -31.56
N GLU A 359 39.92 10.48 -30.84
CA GLU A 359 40.30 11.81 -31.35
C GLU A 359 39.94 12.89 -30.30
N GLN A 360 40.90 13.76 -29.98
CA GLN A 360 40.66 14.96 -29.18
C GLN A 360 39.71 15.90 -29.94
N HIS A 361 38.46 16.02 -29.49
CA HIS A 361 37.62 17.20 -29.71
C HIS A 361 36.91 17.51 -28.38
N ASP A 362 36.69 18.80 -28.13
CA ASP A 362 36.09 19.37 -26.92
C ASP A 362 35.02 18.46 -26.30
N SER A 363 35.25 18.10 -25.04
CA SER A 363 34.39 17.21 -24.27
C SER A 363 33.00 17.83 -24.08
N ILE A 364 32.08 17.53 -25.00
CA ILE A 364 30.62 17.73 -24.88
C ILE A 364 30.06 16.55 -24.07
N LEU A 365 30.61 16.30 -22.87
CA LEU A 365 29.98 15.35 -21.97
C LEU A 365 28.66 15.98 -21.52
N ALA A 366 27.55 15.45 -22.03
CA ALA A 366 26.26 15.64 -21.42
C ALA A 366 26.41 15.38 -19.90
N PRO A 367 25.87 16.23 -19.02
CA PRO A 367 25.94 15.97 -17.59
C PRO A 367 25.39 14.56 -17.36
N ALA A 368 26.10 13.76 -16.54
CA ALA A 368 25.72 12.39 -16.24
C ALA A 368 24.20 12.35 -15.99
N LEU A 369 23.49 11.50 -16.74
CA LEU A 369 22.02 11.49 -16.83
C LEU A 369 21.30 11.04 -15.54
N GLY A 370 21.97 11.11 -14.38
CA GLY A 370 21.48 10.63 -13.10
C GLY A 370 22.15 11.33 -11.92
N PRO A 371 21.64 11.08 -10.70
CA PRO A 371 22.15 11.70 -9.48
C PRO A 371 23.58 11.24 -9.17
N GLU A 372 24.36 12.09 -8.51
CA GLU A 372 25.60 11.69 -7.87
C GLU A 372 25.31 10.78 -6.67
N PHE A 373 25.97 9.63 -6.58
CA PHE A 373 25.81 8.72 -5.45
C PHE A 373 26.84 9.00 -4.36
N VAL A 374 26.38 9.20 -3.13
CA VAL A 374 27.23 9.59 -1.99
C VAL A 374 27.03 8.62 -0.83
N ASP A 375 28.14 8.11 -0.27
CA ASP A 375 28.12 7.27 0.93
C ASP A 375 27.75 8.10 2.16
N LEU A 376 26.72 7.65 2.88
CA LEU A 376 26.35 8.21 4.16
C LEU A 376 27.50 8.19 5.18
N GLN A 377 28.35 7.16 5.18
CA GLN A 377 29.52 7.12 6.08
C GLN A 377 30.57 8.16 5.69
N ALA A 378 30.78 8.40 4.40
CA ALA A 378 31.65 9.47 3.94
C ALA A 378 31.10 10.86 4.32
N LEU A 379 29.77 11.06 4.25
CA LEU A 379 29.13 12.29 4.69
C LEU A 379 29.31 12.56 6.19
N ARG A 380 29.25 11.52 7.02
CA ARG A 380 29.55 11.65 8.46
C ARG A 380 30.97 12.17 8.72
N GLN A 381 31.92 11.79 7.87
CA GLN A 381 33.32 12.21 7.98
C GLN A 381 33.57 13.61 7.41
N ASN A 382 32.72 14.08 6.47
CA ASN A 382 32.77 15.43 5.92
C ASN A 382 31.38 16.12 5.92
N PRO A 383 30.92 16.60 7.09
CA PRO A 383 29.66 17.33 7.27
C PRO A 383 29.42 18.51 6.33
N VAL A 384 30.47 19.20 5.92
CA VAL A 384 30.35 20.45 5.14
C VAL A 384 29.69 20.19 3.79
N ARG A 385 29.88 18.98 3.25
CA ARG A 385 29.34 18.56 1.96
C ARG A 385 27.81 18.57 1.89
N ILE A 386 27.12 18.48 3.03
CA ILE A 386 25.65 18.53 3.07
C ILE A 386 25.07 19.82 2.50
N ARG A 387 25.80 20.93 2.66
CA ARG A 387 25.35 22.23 2.14
C ARG A 387 25.37 22.27 0.61
N GLU A 388 26.12 21.37 -0.04
CA GLU A 388 26.15 21.28 -1.51
C GLU A 388 24.86 20.67 -2.08
N PHE A 389 24.09 19.95 -1.26
CA PHE A 389 22.86 19.27 -1.69
C PHE A 389 21.67 20.23 -1.84
N VAL A 390 21.80 21.42 -1.28
CA VAL A 390 20.76 22.44 -1.23
C VAL A 390 21.40 23.76 -1.63
N HIS A 391 21.02 24.30 -2.80
CA HIS A 391 21.50 25.58 -3.30
C HIS A 391 21.15 26.72 -2.34
N ASP A 392 22.01 27.73 -2.23
CA ASP A 392 21.79 28.93 -1.40
C ASP A 392 20.67 29.84 -1.93
#